data_AF-A0A132T650-F1
#
_entry.id   AF-A0A132T650-F1
#
_cell.length_a   1.000
_cell.length_b   1.000
_cell.length_c   1.000
_cell.angle_alpha   90.00
_cell.angle_beta   90.00
_cell.angle_gamma   90.00
#
_symmetry.space_group_name_H-M   'P 1'
#
loop_
_entity.id
_entity.type
_entity.pdbx_description
1 polymer ?
#
loop_
_entity_poly.entity_id
_entity_poly.type
_entity_poly.pdbx_seq_one_letter_code
_entity_poly.pdbx_strand_id
1 'polypeptide(L)'
;MNAPKIVVELIEDEPDTLEEFGEYIRATDVHDLEAKYRRYLDRFQPFRWVAKRTGNHEPLAKSTESYFNRGDCVDAITLLFVMSTGVELVTHDNGIEERRSLR
;
A
#
# COMPACT_ATOMS: atom_id res chain seq x y z
N MET A 1 -18.57 -8.62 21.14
CA MET A 1 -17.36 -8.72 20.29
C MET A 1 -16.31 -7.78 20.89
N ASN A 2 -15.09 -8.26 21.15
CA ASN A 2 -14.00 -7.37 21.57
C ASN A 2 -13.60 -6.52 20.36
N ALA A 3 -13.50 -5.20 20.54
CA ALA A 3 -13.07 -4.31 19.46
C ALA A 3 -11.70 -4.77 18.91
N PRO A 4 -11.49 -4.72 17.58
CA PRO A 4 -10.20 -5.07 17.00
C PRO A 4 -9.12 -4.19 17.63
N LYS A 5 -7.96 -4.77 17.94
CA LYS A 5 -6.84 -4.05 18.54
C LYS A 5 -5.95 -3.41 17.48
N ILE A 6 -5.98 -3.99 16.28
CA ILE A 6 -5.15 -3.60 15.14
C ILE A 6 -6.06 -3.50 13.91
N VAL A 7 -5.89 -2.40 13.18
CA VAL A 7 -6.47 -2.18 11.86
C VAL A 7 -5.31 -2.25 10.87
N VAL A 8 -5.41 -3.09 9.86
CA VAL A 8 -4.47 -3.15 8.75
C VAL A 8 -5.15 -2.56 7.54
N GLU A 9 -4.63 -1.47 7.02
CA GLU A 9 -5.13 -0.81 5.81
C GLU A 9 -4.30 -1.25 4.61
N LEU A 10 -4.97 -1.69 3.55
CA LEU A 10 -4.39 -1.82 2.22
C LEU A 10 -4.46 -0.45 1.54
N ILE A 11 -3.31 0.01 1.06
CA ILE A 11 -3.15 1.27 0.35
C ILE A 11 -2.87 0.94 -1.11
N GLU A 12 -3.56 1.65 -2.00
CA GLU A 12 -3.30 1.66 -3.44
C GLU A 12 -2.81 3.06 -3.80
N ASP A 13 -1.54 3.15 -4.20
CA ASP A 13 -0.91 4.38 -4.67
C ASP A 13 -1.10 4.51 -6.19
N GLU A 14 -1.24 5.74 -6.68
CA GLU A 14 -1.12 6.04 -8.10
C GLU A 14 0.35 6.34 -8.44
N PRO A 15 0.82 6.00 -9.65
CA PRO A 15 2.14 6.42 -10.08
C PRO A 15 2.19 7.94 -10.19
N ASP A 16 3.34 8.52 -9.88
CA ASP A 16 3.61 9.93 -10.12
C ASP A 16 3.32 10.26 -11.60
N THR A 17 2.79 11.45 -11.86
CA THR A 17 2.65 11.92 -13.24
C THR A 17 4.01 12.13 -13.90
N LEU A 18 4.05 12.22 -15.24
CA LEU A 18 5.30 12.50 -15.96
C LEU A 18 5.95 13.82 -15.51
N GLU A 19 5.13 14.82 -15.17
CA GLU A 19 5.58 16.12 -14.67
C GLU A 19 6.26 15.97 -13.31
N GLU A 20 5.57 15.37 -12.33
CA GLU A 20 6.10 15.10 -10.99
C GLU A 20 7.35 14.22 -11.04
N PHE A 21 7.34 13.15 -11.84
CA PHE A 21 8.50 12.31 -12.06
C PHE A 21 9.69 13.08 -12.65
N GLY A 22 9.41 14.03 -13.55
CA GLY A 22 10.40 14.93 -14.15
C GLY A 22 11.04 15.87 -13.13
N GLU A 23 10.30 16.32 -12.11
CA GLU A 23 10.84 17.16 -11.04
C GLU A 23 11.85 16.42 -10.15
N TYR A 24 11.66 15.11 -9.95
CA TYR A 24 12.57 14.27 -9.16
C TYR A 24 13.85 13.86 -9.89
N ILE A 25 13.78 13.72 -11.22
CA ILE A 25 14.97 13.42 -12.02
C ILE A 25 15.86 14.67 -12.05
N ARG A 26 17.09 14.53 -11.54
CA ARG A 26 18.08 15.61 -11.54
C ARG A 26 18.19 16.22 -12.93
N ALA A 27 18.14 17.55 -13.02
CA ALA A 27 18.12 18.34 -14.25
C ALA A 27 19.21 18.03 -15.30
N THR A 28 20.23 17.24 -14.96
CA THR A 28 21.27 16.75 -15.87
C THR A 28 20.93 15.44 -16.60
N ASP A 29 19.82 14.78 -16.26
CA ASP A 29 19.47 13.45 -16.74
C ASP A 29 18.10 13.41 -17.46
N VAL A 30 17.67 14.56 -17.98
CA VAL A 30 16.38 14.79 -18.66
C VAL A 30 16.37 14.20 -20.09
N HIS A 31 17.54 13.86 -20.63
CA HIS A 31 17.60 13.08 -21.86
C HIS A 31 16.88 11.74 -21.63
N ASP A 32 15.94 11.42 -22.52
CA ASP A 32 15.09 10.24 -22.48
C ASP A 32 14.13 10.15 -21.27
N LEU A 33 13.65 11.28 -20.76
CA LEU A 33 12.67 11.34 -19.66
C LEU A 33 11.46 10.41 -19.90
N GLU A 34 10.89 10.42 -21.11
CA GLU A 34 9.76 9.54 -21.47
C GLU A 34 10.11 8.06 -21.37
N ALA A 35 11.30 7.65 -21.83
CA ALA A 35 11.72 6.25 -21.76
C ALA A 35 11.98 5.82 -20.30
N LYS A 36 12.50 6.72 -19.47
CA LYS A 36 12.67 6.48 -18.03
C LYS A 36 11.33 6.39 -17.31
N TYR A 37 10.40 7.28 -17.64
CA TYR A 37 9.05 7.27 -17.09
C TYR A 37 8.31 5.99 -17.47
N ARG A 38 8.45 5.52 -18.72
CA ARG A 38 7.87 4.24 -19.14
C ARG A 38 8.42 3.07 -18.32
N ARG A 39 9.72 3.04 -18.06
CA ARG A 39 10.34 2.03 -17.18
C ARG A 39 9.91 2.15 -15.72
N TYR A 40 9.64 3.37 -15.24
CA TYR A 40 9.07 3.61 -13.92
C TYR A 40 7.67 3.00 -13.83
N LEU A 41 6.80 3.30 -14.80
CA LEU A 41 5.46 2.71 -14.87
C LEU A 41 5.49 1.18 -14.97
N ASP A 42 6.38 0.62 -15.79
CA ASP A 42 6.53 -0.84 -15.95
C ASP A 42 6.94 -1.55 -14.64
N ARG A 43 7.53 -0.83 -13.69
CA ARG A 43 8.00 -1.36 -12.40
C ARG A 43 7.19 -0.83 -11.22
N PHE A 44 6.19 -0.01 -11.47
CA PHE A 44 5.39 0.59 -10.42
C PHE A 44 4.59 -0.49 -9.70
N GLN A 45 4.63 -0.46 -8.38
CA GLN A 45 3.97 -1.42 -7.50
C GLN A 45 3.00 -0.63 -6.62
N PRO A 46 1.71 -0.55 -7.00
CA PRO A 46 0.76 0.36 -6.36
C PRO A 46 0.38 -0.06 -4.95
N PHE A 47 0.48 -1.35 -4.61
CA PHE A 47 -0.12 -1.86 -3.38
C PHE A 47 0.87 -1.88 -2.22
N ARG A 48 0.44 -1.34 -1.07
CA ARG A 48 1.16 -1.35 0.21
C ARG A 48 0.20 -1.65 1.35
N TRP A 49 0.73 -1.84 2.55
CA TRP A 49 -0.10 -1.94 3.74
C TRP A 49 0.50 -1.22 4.95
N VAL A 50 -0.37 -0.79 5.85
CA VAL A 50 0.00 -0.22 7.16
C VAL A 50 -0.89 -0.80 8.24
N ALA A 51 -0.27 -1.29 9.32
CA ALA A 51 -0.95 -1.71 10.53
C ALA A 51 -0.95 -0.57 11.53
N LYS A 52 -2.12 -0.23 12.07
CA LYS A 52 -2.34 0.84 13.03
C LYS A 52 -3.09 0.32 14.26
N ARG A 53 -2.93 0.98 15.39
CA ARG A 53 -3.75 0.72 16.58
C ARG A 53 -5.14 1.36 16.42
N THR A 54 -6.21 0.60 16.65
CA THR A 54 -7.61 1.02 16.40
C THR A 54 -8.06 2.29 17.15
N GLY A 55 -7.45 2.61 18.30
CA GLY A 55 -7.90 3.74 19.14
C GLY A 55 -7.24 5.09 18.83
N ASN A 56 -5.95 5.11 18.51
CA ASN A 56 -5.18 6.33 18.29
C ASN A 56 -4.58 6.42 16.87
N HIS A 57 -4.86 5.43 16.02
CA HIS A 57 -4.33 5.31 14.65
C HIS A 57 -2.79 5.35 14.55
N GLU A 58 -2.10 5.07 15.65
CA GLU A 58 -0.64 5.04 15.68
C GLU A 58 -0.12 3.90 14.79
N PRO A 59 0.78 4.18 13.83
CA PRO A 59 1.39 3.14 13.00
C PRO A 59 2.21 2.18 13.86
N LEU A 60 1.91 0.89 13.75
CA LEU A 60 2.61 -0.21 14.42
C LEU A 60 3.63 -0.87 13.50
N ALA A 61 3.23 -1.07 12.25
CA ALA A 61 4.05 -1.67 11.20
C ALA A 61 3.56 -1.19 9.83
N LYS A 62 4.41 -1.29 8.82
CA LYS A 62 4.07 -1.01 7.43
C LYS A 62 4.86 -1.93 6.50
N SER A 63 4.37 -2.13 5.29
CA SER A 63 5.11 -2.87 4.28
C SER A 63 6.44 -2.17 3.98
N THR A 64 7.53 -2.94 4.00
CA THR A 64 8.84 -2.48 3.50
C THR A 64 8.94 -2.64 1.98
N GLU A 65 8.20 -3.60 1.44
CA GLU A 65 8.05 -3.86 0.01
C GLU A 65 6.71 -3.31 -0.49
N SER A 66 6.58 -3.25 -1.81
CA SER A 66 5.36 -2.89 -2.52
C SER A 66 4.98 -4.06 -3.44
N TYR A 67 3.70 -4.16 -3.78
CA TYR A 67 3.17 -5.30 -4.52
C TYR A 67 2.56 -4.82 -5.85
N PHE A 68 2.72 -5.64 -6.90
CA PHE A 68 2.11 -5.36 -8.21
C PHE A 68 0.60 -5.57 -8.21
N ASN A 69 0.12 -6.53 -7.41
CA ASN A 69 -1.28 -6.93 -7.39
C ASN A 69 -1.84 -6.86 -5.98
N ARG A 70 -3.11 -6.45 -5.87
CA ARG A 70 -3.87 -6.40 -4.61
C ARG A 70 -3.87 -7.75 -3.89
N GLY A 71 -4.02 -8.85 -4.65
CA GLY A 71 -4.05 -10.21 -4.12
C GLY A 71 -2.77 -10.57 -3.35
N ASP A 72 -1.60 -10.30 -3.94
CA ASP A 72 -0.30 -10.60 -3.32
C ASP A 72 -0.11 -9.81 -2.01
N CYS A 73 -0.55 -8.55 -1.99
CA CYS A 73 -0.53 -7.71 -0.78
C CYS A 73 -1.46 -8.28 0.31
N VAL A 74 -2.69 -8.66 -0.04
CA VAL A 74 -3.66 -9.27 0.89
C VAL A 74 -3.16 -10.61 1.43
N ASP A 75 -2.53 -11.42 0.59
CA ASP A 75 -1.96 -12.70 0.99
C ASP A 75 -0.79 -12.49 1.97
N ALA A 76 0.08 -11.51 1.70
CA ALA A 76 1.15 -11.12 2.61
C ALA A 76 0.61 -10.64 3.97
N ILE A 77 -0.41 -9.77 3.98
CA ILE A 77 -1.10 -9.34 5.21
C ILE A 77 -1.66 -10.56 5.95
N THR A 78 -2.37 -11.43 5.24
CA THR A 78 -3.00 -12.61 5.82
C THR A 78 -1.94 -13.48 6.49
N LEU A 79 -0.82 -13.78 5.82
CA LEU A 79 0.27 -14.58 6.38
C LEU A 79 0.91 -13.94 7.61
N LEU A 80 1.10 -12.61 7.61
CA LEU A 80 1.70 -11.89 8.73
C LEU A 80 0.80 -11.86 9.97
N PHE A 81 -0.52 -11.78 9.78
CA PHE A 81 -1.48 -11.60 10.87
C PHE A 81 -2.34 -12.84 11.17
N VAL A 82 -2.16 -13.96 10.46
CA VAL A 82 -3.00 -15.19 10.61
C VAL A 82 -3.05 -15.74 12.04
N MET A 83 -1.98 -15.56 12.82
CA MET A 83 -1.89 -16.02 14.21
C MET A 83 -2.43 -15.00 15.22
N SER A 84 -2.75 -13.78 14.78
CA SER A 84 -3.25 -12.70 15.63
C SER A 84 -4.77 -12.74 15.75
N THR A 85 -5.30 -12.35 16.91
CA THR A 85 -6.75 -12.22 17.15
C THR A 85 -7.15 -10.75 17.20
N GLY A 86 -8.33 -10.40 16.69
CA GLY A 86 -8.82 -9.03 16.74
C GLY A 86 -8.04 -8.10 15.82
N VAL A 87 -7.72 -8.59 14.62
CA VAL A 87 -7.15 -7.81 13.52
C VAL A 87 -8.21 -7.65 12.45
N GLU A 88 -8.42 -6.41 12.03
CA GLU A 88 -9.33 -6.06 10.94
C GLU A 88 -8.53 -5.60 9.73
N LEU A 89 -8.80 -6.19 8.56
CA LEU A 89 -8.33 -5.69 7.28
C LEU A 89 -9.33 -4.67 6.75
N VAL A 90 -8.81 -3.51 6.36
CA VAL A 90 -9.53 -2.43 5.70
C VAL A 90 -9.01 -2.32 4.27
N THR A 91 -9.91 -2.36 3.31
CA THR A 91 -9.60 -2.13 1.90
C THR A 91 -10.49 -1.03 1.37
N HIS A 92 -9.96 -0.20 0.47
CA HIS A 92 -10.72 0.85 -0.19
C HIS A 92 -10.86 0.49 -1.66
N ASP A 93 -12.03 0.02 -2.08
CA ASP A 93 -12.30 -0.28 -3.49
C ASP A 93 -13.29 0.76 -4.04
N ASN A 94 -12.87 1.57 -5.01
CA ASN A 94 -13.69 2.63 -5.62
C ASN A 94 -14.32 3.61 -4.60
N GLY A 95 -13.59 3.94 -3.53
CA GLY A 95 -14.08 4.82 -2.46
C GLY A 95 -15.05 4.15 -1.48
N ILE A 96 -15.32 2.85 -1.64
CA ILE A 96 -16.06 2.05 -0.68
C ILE A 96 -15.05 1.41 0.27
N GLU A 97 -15.20 1.70 1.56
CA GLU A 97 -14.43 1.04 2.61
C GLU A 97 -15.06 -0.32 2.92
N GLU A 98 -14.29 -1.38 2.74
CA GLU A 98 -14.65 -2.72 3.16
C GLU A 98 -13.83 -3.13 4.38
N ARG A 99 -14.51 -3.67 5.39
CA ARG A 99 -13.90 -4.15 6.63
C ARG A 99 -14.12 -5.63 6.78
N ARG A 100 -13.05 -6.37 7.04
CA ARG A 100 -13.11 -7.81 7.27
C ARG A 100 -12.25 -8.20 8.45
N SER A 101 -12.82 -8.96 9.38
CA SER A 101 -12.03 -9.65 10.41
C SER A 101 -11.13 -10.70 9.77
N LEU A 102 -9.83 -10.65 10.09
CA LEU A 102 -8.90 -11.70 9.72
C LEU A 102 -8.94 -12.88 10.70
N ARG A 103 -9.42 -12.66 11.94
CA ARG A 103 -9.76 -13.68 12.94
C ARG A 103 -10.41 -13.09 14.19
#